data_AF-A0A3G8WVD9-F1
#
_entry.id   AF-A0A3G8WVD9-F1
#
_cell.length_a   1.000
_cell.length_b   1.000
_cell.length_c   1.000
_cell.angle_alpha   90.00
_cell.angle_beta   90.00
_cell.angle_gamma   90.00
#
_symmetry.space_group_name_H-M   'P 1'
#
loop_
_entity.id
_entity.type
_entity.pdbx_description
1 polymer ?
#
loop_
_entity_poly.entity_id
_entity_poly.type
_entity_poly.pdbx_seq_one_letter_code
_entity_poly.pdbx_strand_id
1 'polypeptide(L)' 'MCQFKQKNDKDCAMAVKIDGKLYYVEGVDENAFGDAHAHDGYCNQIKKAVVSGEIRKGKFYATRFKYVPKKN' A
#
# COMPACT_ATOMS: atom_id res chain seq x y z
N MET A 1 5.32 -4.94 -12.29
CA MET A 1 6.50 -5.06 -11.40
C MET A 1 6.23 -4.29 -10.13
N CYS A 2 6.25 -4.92 -8.94
CA CYS A 2 5.99 -4.24 -7.66
C CYS A 2 7.27 -3.55 -7.14
N GLN A 3 7.15 -2.33 -6.59
CA GLN A 3 8.28 -1.57 -6.02
C GLN A 3 8.93 -2.27 -4.83
N PHE A 4 8.19 -3.08 -4.08
CA PHE A 4 8.72 -3.88 -2.98
C PHE A 4 9.35 -5.21 -3.41
N LYS A 5 9.43 -5.47 -4.73
CA LYS A 5 9.99 -6.70 -5.31
C LYS A 5 9.39 -7.98 -4.73
N GLN A 6 8.14 -7.92 -4.24
CA GLN A 6 7.40 -9.09 -3.79
C GLN A 6 7.10 -9.95 -5.01
N LYS A 7 7.46 -11.24 -4.95
CA LYS A 7 6.93 -12.27 -5.84
C LYS A 7 5.61 -12.74 -5.22
N ASN A 8 4.50 -12.44 -5.87
CA ASN A 8 3.18 -12.87 -5.44
C ASN A 8 2.54 -13.68 -6.58
N ASP A 9 1.82 -14.75 -6.23
CA ASP A 9 1.02 -15.57 -7.14
C ASP A 9 -0.32 -14.92 -7.54
N LYS A 10 -0.67 -13.77 -6.93
CA LYS A 10 -1.83 -12.93 -7.28
C LYS A 10 -1.37 -11.65 -7.98
N ASP A 11 -1.99 -11.37 -9.12
CA ASP A 11 -1.51 -10.44 -10.16
C ASP A 11 -1.31 -8.97 -9.76
N CYS A 12 -1.78 -8.53 -8.60
CA CYS A 12 -1.40 -7.24 -8.02
C CYS A 12 -1.82 -7.22 -6.55
N ALA A 13 -0.93 -6.84 -5.62
CA ALA A 13 -1.29 -6.68 -4.23
C ALA A 13 -0.63 -5.45 -3.62
N MET A 14 -1.43 -4.64 -2.93
CA MET A 14 -0.95 -3.47 -2.20
C MET A 14 -0.25 -3.91 -0.92
N ALA A 15 0.91 -3.31 -0.64
CA ALA A 15 1.65 -3.55 0.59
C ALA A 15 2.12 -2.23 1.20
N VAL A 16 2.16 -2.19 2.53
CA VAL A 16 2.74 -1.11 3.32
C VAL A 16 3.94 -1.60 4.08
N LYS A 17 4.93 -0.72 4.25
CA LYS A 17 6.09 -0.97 5.11
C LYS A 17 5.89 -0.21 6.42
N ILE A 18 5.64 -0.94 7.51
CA ILE A 18 5.46 -0.40 8.87
C ILE A 18 6.61 -0.94 9.72
N ASP A 19 7.36 -0.06 10.37
CA ASP A 19 8.51 -0.42 11.23
C ASP A 19 9.49 -1.40 10.57
N GLY A 20 9.80 -1.18 9.30
CA GLY A 20 10.74 -2.02 8.55
C GLY A 20 10.14 -3.31 7.98
N LYS A 21 8.93 -3.71 8.40
CA LYS A 21 8.26 -4.95 7.97
C LYS A 21 7.19 -4.65 6.91
N LEU A 22 7.07 -5.56 5.95
CA LEU A 22 6.06 -5.47 4.89
C LEU A 22 4.78 -6.19 5.31
N TYR A 23 3.65 -5.55 5.05
CA TYR A 23 2.32 -6.09 5.30
C TYR A 23 1.46 -5.88 4.07
N TYR A 24 0.79 -6.93 3.62
CA TYR A 24 -0.26 -6.80 2.62
C TYR A 24 -1.45 -6.05 3.22
N VAL A 25 -2.00 -5.11 2.45
CA VAL A 25 -3.16 -4.33 2.84
C VAL A 25 -4.42 -5.07 2.45
N GLU A 26 -5.36 -5.19 3.40
CA GLU A 26 -6.68 -5.79 3.22
C GLU A 26 -7.74 -4.89 3.87
N GLY A 27 -9.02 -5.11 3.56
CA GLY A 27 -10.13 -4.49 4.28
C GLY A 27 -10.49 -3.05 3.89
N VAL A 28 -9.77 -2.45 2.94
CA VAL A 28 -10.18 -1.21 2.27
C VAL A 28 -10.38 -1.45 0.78
N ASP A 29 -11.27 -0.68 0.18
CA ASP A 29 -11.50 -0.69 -1.26
C ASP A 29 -10.24 -0.23 -2.01
N GLU A 30 -9.94 -0.85 -3.15
CA GLU A 30 -8.80 -0.47 -4.00
C GLU A 30 -8.85 1.00 -4.44
N ASN A 31 -10.07 1.55 -4.59
CA ASN A 31 -10.28 2.96 -4.88
C ASN A 31 -9.72 3.90 -3.79
N ALA A 32 -9.54 3.42 -2.55
CA ALA A 32 -8.95 4.19 -1.47
C ALA A 32 -7.46 4.50 -1.72
N PHE A 33 -6.81 3.74 -2.60
CA PHE A 33 -5.39 3.90 -2.93
C PHE A 33 -5.13 4.85 -4.09
N GLY A 34 -6.18 5.27 -4.81
CA GLY A 34 -6.07 6.03 -6.06
C GLY A 34 -5.71 5.15 -7.26
N ASP A 35 -5.26 5.76 -8.35
CA ASP A 35 -4.89 5.04 -9.57
C ASP A 35 -3.55 4.31 -9.40
N ALA A 36 -3.57 3.00 -9.64
CA ALA A 36 -2.39 2.13 -9.58
C ALA A 36 -1.34 2.47 -10.63
N HIS A 37 -1.80 2.82 -11.84
CA HIS A 37 -1.02 2.88 -13.06
C HIS A 37 -0.78 4.30 -13.57
N ALA A 38 -1.36 5.31 -12.93
CA ALA A 38 -1.00 6.71 -13.16
C ALA A 38 0.52 6.92 -13.09
N HIS A 39 1.04 7.96 -13.72
CA HIS A 39 2.48 8.28 -13.68
C HIS A 39 3.02 8.32 -12.24
N ASP A 40 2.21 8.84 -11.32
CA ASP A 40 2.51 8.91 -9.90
C ASP A 40 1.77 7.81 -9.10
N GLY A 41 1.20 6.81 -9.74
CA GLY A 41 0.43 5.72 -9.13
C GLY A 41 1.26 4.82 -8.21
N TYR A 42 0.57 4.03 -7.38
CA TYR A 42 1.21 3.25 -6.32
C TYR A 42 2.00 2.03 -6.82
N CYS A 43 1.75 1.54 -8.05
CA CYS A 43 2.61 0.53 -8.68
C CYS A 43 3.92 1.14 -9.21
N ASN A 44 3.92 2.45 -9.47
CA ASN A 44 5.04 3.14 -10.12
C ASN A 44 6.00 3.81 -9.12
N GLN A 45 5.57 4.12 -7.90
CA GLN A 45 6.44 4.71 -6.87
C GLN A 45 6.04 4.36 -5.43
N ILE A 46 7.03 4.37 -4.54
CA ILE A 46 6.81 4.27 -3.09
C ILE A 46 6.43 5.65 -2.55
N LYS A 47 5.22 5.78 -1.99
CA LYS A 47 4.73 7.00 -1.34
C LYS A 47 4.65 6.80 0.18
N LYS A 48 4.84 7.90 0.93
CA LYS A 48 4.51 7.94 2.36
C LYS A 48 3.01 8.14 2.53
N ALA A 49 2.40 7.42 3.46
CA ALA A 49 0.99 7.53 3.79
C ALA A 49 0.80 7.47 5.31
N VAL A 50 -0.26 8.11 5.79
CA VAL A 50 -0.79 7.91 7.13
C VAL A 50 -1.90 6.88 7.01
N VAL A 51 -1.76 5.79 7.75
CA VAL A 51 -2.70 4.67 7.75
C VAL A 51 -3.22 4.41 9.15
N SER A 52 -4.44 3.89 9.24
CA SER A 52 -5.04 3.40 10.49
C SER A 52 -5.66 2.04 10.22
N GLY A 53 -5.57 1.15 11.19
CA GLY A 53 -5.98 -0.24 11.02
C GLY A 53 -5.32 -1.17 12.03
N GLU A 54 -5.43 -2.47 11.79
CA GLU A 54 -4.91 -3.50 12.68
C GLU A 54 -4.08 -4.54 11.92
N ILE A 55 -3.02 -5.04 12.55
CA ILE A 55 -2.24 -6.15 12.02
C ILE A 55 -2.82 -7.45 12.58
N ARG A 56 -3.36 -8.32 11.71
CA ARG A 56 -3.90 -9.63 12.09
C ARG A 56 -3.30 -10.70 11.16
N LYS A 57 -2.72 -11.75 11.75
CA LYS A 57 -2.13 -12.89 11.02
C LYS A 57 -1.13 -12.48 9.91
N GLY A 58 -0.32 -11.46 10.15
CA GLY A 58 0.70 -10.99 9.19
C GLY A 58 0.16 -10.12 8.04
N LYS A 59 -1.12 -9.74 8.08
CA LYS A 59 -1.72 -8.76 7.16
C LYS A 59 -2.14 -7.51 7.89
N PHE A 60 -2.11 -6.38 7.21
CA PHE A 60 -2.60 -5.10 7.72
C PHE A 60 -4.02 -4.86 7.19
N TYR A 61 -4.99 -4.89 8.09
CA TYR A 61 -6.39 -4.58 7.81
C TYR A 61 -6.58 -3.07 7.99
N ALA A 62 -6.54 -2.34 6.88
CA ALA A 62 -6.69 -0.90 6.92
C ALA A 62 -8.16 -0.52 7.19
N THR A 63 -8.35 0.58 7.91
CA THR A 63 -9.64 1.27 8.06
C THR A 63 -9.56 2.69 7.50
N ARG A 64 -8.34 3.22 7.37
CA ARG A 64 -8.07 4.52 6.74
C ARG A 64 -6.73 4.50 6.03
N PHE A 65 -6.68 5.12 4.87
CA PHE A 65 -5.46 5.29 4.08
C PHE A 65 -5.42 6.70 3.49
N LYS A 66 -4.35 7.46 3.74
CA LYS A 66 -4.18 8.80 3.17
C LYS A 66 -2.72 9.07 2.84
N TYR A 67 -2.41 9.41 1.59
CA TYR A 67 -1.06 9.83 1.22
C TYR A 67 -0.65 11.12 1.92
N VAL A 68 0.62 11.20 2.28
CA VAL A 68 1.26 12.44 2.71
C VAL A 68 1.63 13.23 1.44
N PRO A 69 1.23 14.51 1.31
CA PRO A 69 1.66 15.33 0.19
C PRO A 69 3.19 15.36 0.12
N LYS A 70 3.76 15.25 -1.08
CA LYS A 70 5.17 15.60 -1.27
C LYS A 70 5.31 17.09 -0.93
N LYS A 71 6.11 17.41 0.08
CA LYS A 71 6.59 18.79 0.24
C LYS A 71 7.57 19.03 -0.90
N ASN A 72 7.26 19.98 -1.77
CA ASN A 72 8.20 20.53 -2.75
C ASN A 72 9.34 21.24 -2.03
#